data_AF-A0A9X2SQQ9-F1
#
_entry.id   AF-A0A9X2SQQ9-F1
#
_cell.length_a   1.000
_cell.length_b   1.000
_cell.length_c   1.000
_cell.angle_alpha   90.00
_cell.angle_beta   90.00
_cell.angle_gamma   90.00
#
_symmetry.space_group_name_H-M   'P 1'
#
loop_
_entity.id
_entity.type
_entity.pdbx_description
1 polymer ?
#
loop_
_entity_poly.entity_id
_entity_poly.type
_entity_poly.pdbx_seq_one_letter_code
_entity_poly.pdbx_strand_id
1 'polypeptide(L)' 'MKKKILFMFLFLVAVAASFQLGAERENLDSLMLENIEALASGEGHVSIDCLGSGSVDCPISHVKVYLVSESGY' A
#
# COMPACT_ATOMS: atom_id res chain seq x y z
N MET A 1 32.23 35.04 25.23
CA MET A 1 31.93 34.96 23.78
C MET A 1 32.10 33.56 23.18
N LYS A 2 33.25 32.88 23.35
CA LYS A 2 33.55 31.57 22.71
C LYS A 2 32.54 30.43 22.99
N LYS A 3 32.08 30.26 24.24
CA LYS A 3 31.04 29.27 24.59
C LYS A 3 29.69 29.54 23.91
N LYS A 4 29.30 30.82 23.80
CA LYS A 4 28.03 31.22 23.15
C LYS A 4 28.06 30.92 21.65
N ILE A 5 29.21 31.11 21.01
CA ILE A 5 29.44 30.78 19.59
C ILE A 5 29.38 29.26 19.38
N LEU A 6 30.00 28.47 20.25
CA LEU A 6 29.89 27.00 20.20
C LEU A 6 28.44 26.52 20.31
N PHE A 7 27.66 27.08 21.25
CA PHE A 7 26.23 26.74 21.38
C PHE A 7 25.42 27.11 20.14
N MET A 8 25.67 28.29 19.55
CA MET A 8 24.99 28.72 18.33
C MET A 8 25.29 27.79 17.15
N PHE A 9 26.53 27.34 17.03
CA PHE A 9 26.95 26.38 16.00
C PHE A 9 26.31 25.00 16.20
N LEU A 10 26.27 24.52 17.44
CA LEU A 10 25.65 23.24 17.79
C LEU A 10 24.14 23.25 17.49
N PHE A 11 23.47 24.36 17.76
CA PHE A 11 22.06 24.54 17.50
C PHE A 11 21.75 24.53 16.00
N LEU A 12 22.58 25.21 15.20
CA LEU A 12 22.49 25.19 13.72
C LEU A 12 22.63 23.79 13.15
N VAL A 13 23.59 23.01 13.65
CA VAL A 13 23.80 21.61 13.22
C VAL A 13 22.59 20.74 13.59
N ALA A 14 22.03 20.88 14.80
CA ALA A 14 20.86 20.12 15.23
C ALA A 14 19.62 20.41 14.37
N VAL A 15 19.40 21.68 14.00
CA VAL A 15 18.30 22.06 13.11
C VAL A 15 18.50 21.46 11.72
N ALA A 16 19.69 21.59 11.13
CA ALA A 16 20.00 21.03 9.82
C ALA A 16 19.81 19.50 9.75
N ALA A 17 20.26 18.78 10.78
CA ALA A 17 20.07 17.33 10.88
C ALA A 17 18.59 16.94 11.01
N SER A 18 17.80 17.74 11.73
CA SER A 18 16.36 17.50 11.91
C SER A 18 15.58 17.68 10.60
N PHE A 19 15.95 18.66 9.77
CA PHE A 19 15.38 18.84 8.44
C PHE A 19 15.71 17.68 7.51
N GLN A 20 16.95 17.16 7.54
CA GLN A 20 17.35 16.00 6.75
C GLN A 20 16.63 14.71 7.19
N LEU A 21 16.49 14.48 8.50
CA LEU A 21 15.72 13.35 9.03
C LEU A 21 14.20 13.44 8.77
N GLY A 22 13.66 14.66 8.61
CA GLY A 22 12.26 14.88 8.28
C GLY A 22 11.96 14.52 6.83
N ALA A 23 12.85 14.89 5.90
CA ALA A 23 12.68 14.67 4.46
C ALA A 23 12.68 13.19 4.07
N GLU A 24 13.38 12.32 4.82
CA GLU A 24 13.44 10.88 4.53
C GLU A 24 12.18 10.11 4.98
N ARG A 25 11.37 10.67 5.90
CA ARG A 25 10.19 9.98 6.44
C ARG A 25 9.03 9.85 5.45
N GLU A 26 8.92 10.76 4.48
CA GLU A 26 7.78 10.75 3.54
C GLU A 26 7.76 9.52 2.61
N ASN A 27 8.92 8.90 2.36
CA ASN A 27 9.00 7.70 1.52
C ASN A 27 8.80 6.40 2.32
N LEU A 28 9.11 6.39 3.62
CA LEU A 28 8.99 5.19 4.46
C LEU A 28 7.53 4.86 4.79
N ASP A 29 6.69 5.89 4.90
CA ASP A 29 5.26 5.72 5.22
C ASP A 29 4.53 4.93 4.12
N SER A 30 4.85 5.21 2.85
CA SER A 30 4.28 4.51 1.70
C SER A 30 4.66 3.02 1.63
N LEU A 31 5.93 2.66 1.87
CA LEU A 31 6.38 1.28 1.87
C LEU A 31 5.84 0.46 3.06
N MET A 32 5.59 1.11 4.20
CA MET A 32 5.03 0.44 5.37
C MET A 32 3.53 0.14 5.21
N LEU A 33 2.81 0.94 4.43
CA LEU A 33 1.37 0.80 4.17
C LEU A 33 1.05 -0.20 3.05
N GLU A 34 1.94 -0.37 2.07
CA GLU A 34 1.73 -1.26 0.92
C GLU A 34 1.50 -2.73 1.34
N ASN A 35 2.17 -3.17 2.41
CA ASN A 35 2.02 -4.54 2.93
C ASN A 35 0.70 -4.77 3.67
N ILE A 36 0.09 -3.71 4.21
CA ILE A 36 -1.19 -3.80 4.93
C ILE A 36 -2.32 -3.96 3.92
N GLU A 37 -2.29 -3.19 2.83
CA GLU A 37 -3.28 -3.30 1.76
C GLU A 37 -3.13 -4.59 0.95
N ALA A 38 -1.90 -5.07 0.71
CA ALA A 38 -1.67 -6.36 0.05
C ALA A 38 -2.19 -7.56 0.86
N LEU A 39 -2.17 -7.48 2.20
CA LEU A 39 -2.65 -8.57 3.08
C LEU A 39 -4.19 -8.67 3.12
N ALA A 40 -4.91 -7.57 2.87
CA ALA A 40 -6.38 -7.56 2.77
C ALA A 40 -6.89 -7.63 1.30
N SER A 41 -5.98 -7.58 0.33
CA SER A 41 -6.31 -7.71 -1.09
C SER A 41 -6.75 -9.14 -1.38
N GLY A 42 -8.04 -9.32 -1.70
CA GLY A 42 -8.64 -10.63 -1.96
C GLY A 42 -9.46 -11.22 -0.81
N GLU A 43 -9.58 -10.55 0.34
CA GLU A 43 -10.48 -10.95 1.44
C GLU A 43 -11.89 -10.31 1.34
N GLY A 44 -12.21 -9.69 0.20
CA GLY A 44 -13.58 -9.30 -0.14
C GLY A 44 -14.40 -10.52 -0.55
N HIS A 45 -15.70 -10.52 -0.27
CA HIS A 45 -16.61 -11.56 -0.77
C HIS A 45 -16.73 -11.45 -2.29
N VAL A 46 -15.82 -12.10 -3.03
CA VAL A 46 -15.84 -12.12 -4.49
C VAL A 46 -17.03 -12.96 -4.92
N SER A 47 -18.04 -12.31 -5.49
CA SER A 47 -19.18 -13.00 -6.09
C SER A 47 -18.78 -13.43 -7.50
N ILE A 48 -18.82 -14.74 -7.76
CA ILE A 48 -18.54 -15.29 -9.08
C ILE A 48 -19.86 -15.45 -9.83
N ASP A 49 -20.00 -14.72 -10.93
CA ASP A 49 -21.14 -14.79 -11.83
C ASP A 49 -20.80 -15.62 -13.07
N CYS A 50 -21.59 -16.65 -13.35
CA CYS A 50 -21.42 -17.52 -14.52
C CYS A 50 -22.54 -17.26 -15.53
N LEU A 51 -22.21 -16.73 -16.70
CA LEU A 51 -23.17 -16.18 -17.66
C LEU A 51 -23.23 -16.97 -18.97
N GLY A 52 -24.46 -17.31 -19.39
CA GLY A 52 -24.75 -17.98 -20.66
C GLY A 52 -24.31 -19.45 -20.71
N SER A 53 -24.41 -20.05 -21.90
CA SER A 53 -23.89 -21.39 -22.18
C SER A 53 -22.73 -21.28 -23.16
N GLY A 54 -21.64 -21.98 -22.89
CA GLY A 54 -20.42 -21.85 -23.69
C GLY A 54 -19.47 -23.02 -23.47
N SER A 55 -18.17 -22.77 -23.47
CA SER A 55 -17.12 -23.79 -23.30
C SER A 55 -16.25 -23.60 -22.06
N VAL A 56 -16.45 -22.50 -21.33
CA VAL A 56 -15.68 -22.16 -20.13
C VAL A 56 -16.30 -22.86 -18.92
N ASP A 57 -15.49 -23.52 -18.08
CA ASP A 57 -16.01 -24.14 -16.85
C ASP A 57 -16.28 -23.09 -15.79
N CYS A 58 -17.51 -23.06 -15.27
CA CYS A 58 -17.84 -22.28 -14.08
C CYS A 58 -17.17 -22.91 -12.85
N PRO A 59 -16.37 -22.17 -12.06
CA PRO A 59 -15.60 -22.74 -10.95
C PRO A 59 -16.47 -23.20 -9.76
N ILE A 60 -17.72 -22.73 -9.66
CA ILE A 60 -18.65 -23.10 -8.57
C ILE A 60 -19.49 -24.32 -8.94
N SER A 61 -20.07 -24.33 -10.15
CA SER A 61 -21.06 -25.34 -10.55
C SER A 61 -20.54 -26.35 -11.57
N HIS A 62 -19.33 -26.15 -12.10
CA HIS A 62 -18.70 -26.98 -13.13
C HIS A 62 -19.54 -27.17 -14.41
N VAL A 63 -20.48 -26.25 -14.66
CA VAL A 63 -21.23 -26.19 -15.92
C VAL A 63 -20.49 -25.32 -16.93
N LYS A 64 -20.72 -25.60 -18.22
CA LYS A 64 -20.08 -24.88 -19.32
C LYS A 64 -20.82 -23.58 -19.66
N VAL A 65 -20.15 -22.44 -19.48
CA VAL A 65 -20.69 -21.08 -19.67
C VAL A 65 -19.88 -20.27 -20.69
N TYR A 66 -20.42 -19.14 -21.11
CA TYR A 66 -19.75 -18.24 -22.06
C TYR A 66 -18.72 -17.33 -21.35
N LEU A 67 -19.05 -16.89 -20.13
CA LEU A 67 -18.22 -15.96 -19.35
C LEU A 67 -18.33 -16.24 -17.85
N VAL A 68 -17.20 -16.12 -17.16
CA VAL A 68 -17.11 -16.08 -15.70
C VAL A 68 -16.66 -14.67 -15.33
N SER A 69 -17.46 -13.97 -14.51
CA SER A 69 -17.17 -12.62 -14.03
C SER A 69 -16.95 -12.66 -12.53
N GLU A 70 -15.98 -11.89 -12.05
CA GLU A 70 -15.72 -11.71 -10.63
C GLU A 70 -16.18 -10.30 -10.24
N SER A 71 -17.18 -10.23 -9.37
CA SER A 71 -17.75 -8.98 -8.86
C SER A 71 -17.34 -8.85 -7.38
N GLY A 72 -16.30 -8.04 -7.12
CA GLY A 72 -15.90 -7.63 -5.77
C GLY A 72 -16.52 -6.27 -5.38
N TYR A 73 -16.70 -6.03 -4.09
CA TYR A 73 -17.07 -4.70 -3.54
C TYR A 73 -15.84 -3.85 -3.27
#